data_AF-A0A1A9WKY1-F1
#
_entry.id   AF-A0A1A9WKY1-F1
#
_cell.length_a   1.000
_cell.length_b   1.000
_cell.length_c   1.000
_cell.angle_alpha   90.00
_cell.angle_beta   90.00
_cell.angle_gamma   90.00
#
_symmetry.space_group_name_H-M   'P 1'
#
loop_
_entity.id
_entity.type
_entity.pdbx_description
1 polymer ?
#
loop_
_entity_poly.entity_id
_entity_poly.type
_entity_poly.pdbx_seq_one_letter_code
_entity_poly.pdbx_strand_id
1 'polypeptide(L)'
;MIFSPNVKSKKGANTKWLTTPFPTCLPDEELNGIFTGMSVEVCKHSDIIKLYTNGNYGKGTKSRSTPQIMRGQRVTSDLNGNQENLALSLEEAFFLSYYLKVLRITNIHGEKMEWLQMMHECEAINRKFSCHLAAYIYLKSKGWIVKSGLKFGSNFLIYRKGPRFYHASFAVLISCKNEDYAHLEVKNMKGLQRIAEASDKDILLLEINKPPNFKMCTLEDISRLSISESVIKRFNYAAFVQNKTLT
;
A
#
# COMPACT_ATOMS: atom_id res chain seq x y z
N MET A 1 5.70 -7.11 23.20
CA MET A 1 7.05 -6.81 22.64
C MET A 1 6.87 -5.84 21.49
N ILE A 2 7.47 -4.65 21.56
CA ILE A 2 7.49 -3.70 20.43
C ILE A 2 8.39 -4.30 19.36
N PHE A 3 7.81 -4.56 18.20
CA PHE A 3 8.51 -5.09 17.04
C PHE A 3 9.64 -4.16 16.60
N SER A 4 10.87 -4.67 16.56
CA SER A 4 12.02 -3.94 16.00
C SER A 4 12.24 -4.39 14.55
N PRO A 5 11.81 -3.61 13.56
CA PRO A 5 11.89 -4.02 12.17
C PRO A 5 13.32 -3.99 11.64
N ASN A 6 13.68 -4.92 10.75
CA ASN A 6 14.97 -4.89 10.06
C ASN A 6 14.94 -3.80 8.97
N VAL A 7 15.48 -2.63 9.30
CA VAL A 7 15.47 -1.46 8.41
C VAL A 7 16.80 -1.38 7.65
N LYS A 8 16.78 -1.73 6.35
CA LYS A 8 17.96 -1.68 5.48
C LYS A 8 17.89 -0.49 4.53
N SER A 9 18.79 0.48 4.69
CA SER A 9 18.91 1.63 3.79
C SER A 9 19.56 1.25 2.47
N LYS A 10 19.19 1.94 1.39
CA LYS A 10 19.83 1.79 0.08
C LYS A 10 21.05 2.72 -0.02
N LYS A 11 22.19 2.19 -0.48
CA LYS A 11 23.39 2.99 -0.75
C LYS A 11 23.08 4.05 -1.81
N GLY A 12 23.51 5.29 -1.58
CA GLY A 12 23.33 6.41 -2.52
C GLY A 12 21.93 7.04 -2.54
N ALA A 13 21.05 6.71 -1.59
CA ALA A 13 19.74 7.35 -1.52
C ALA A 13 19.86 8.83 -1.16
N ASN A 14 19.55 9.72 -2.12
CA ASN A 14 19.56 11.17 -1.92
C ASN A 14 18.60 11.59 -0.80
N THR A 15 19.13 12.10 0.31
CA THR A 15 18.39 12.46 1.53
C THR A 15 17.59 13.77 1.41
N LYS A 16 17.79 14.56 0.35
CA LYS A 16 17.12 15.86 0.15
C LYS A 16 15.60 15.77 -0.05
N TRP A 17 15.09 14.60 -0.41
CA TRP A 17 13.66 14.37 -0.51
C TRP A 17 13.06 14.17 0.89
N LEU A 18 12.32 15.18 1.37
CA LEU A 18 11.42 15.03 2.50
C LEU A 18 10.12 14.39 2.01
N THR A 19 9.76 13.26 2.62
CA THR A 19 8.47 12.61 2.45
C THR A 19 7.70 12.78 3.74
N THR A 20 6.63 13.57 3.71
CA THR A 20 5.66 13.60 4.80
C THR A 20 4.77 12.35 4.72
N PRO A 21 4.24 11.85 5.84
CA PRO A 21 3.46 10.62 5.85
C PRO A 21 2.09 10.79 5.18
N PHE A 22 1.56 12.01 5.13
CA PHE A 22 0.27 12.36 4.56
C PHE A 22 0.37 13.61 3.68
N PRO A 23 -0.38 13.70 2.57
CA PRO A 23 -0.48 14.91 1.78
C PRO A 23 -1.12 16.03 2.57
N THR A 24 -0.41 17.15 2.70
CA THR A 24 -0.97 18.43 3.12
C THR A 24 -1.46 19.17 1.88
N CYS A 25 -2.77 19.17 1.66
CA CYS A 25 -3.40 20.06 0.69
C CYS A 25 -3.74 21.39 1.36
N LEU A 26 -3.71 22.48 0.59
CA LEU A 26 -4.30 23.75 1.02
C LEU A 26 -5.83 23.59 1.13
N PRO A 27 -6.53 24.40 1.95
CA PRO A 27 -7.97 24.25 2.22
C PRO A 27 -8.87 24.16 0.99
N ASP A 28 -8.50 24.82 -0.11
CA ASP A 28 -9.28 24.86 -1.36
C ASP A 28 -8.69 23.99 -2.48
N GLU A 29 -7.67 23.18 -2.17
CA GLU A 29 -7.00 22.36 -3.17
C GLU A 29 -7.45 20.89 -3.11
N GLU A 30 -8.26 20.50 -4.09
CA GLU A 30 -8.74 19.14 -4.24
C GLU A 30 -8.06 18.45 -5.44
N LEU A 31 -7.41 17.31 -5.18
CA LEU A 31 -6.78 16.49 -6.22
C LEU A 31 -7.86 15.71 -6.97
N ASN A 32 -7.65 15.39 -8.24
CA ASN A 32 -8.66 14.67 -9.03
C ASN A 32 -8.16 13.28 -9.46
N GLY A 33 -9.01 12.27 -9.30
CA GLY A 33 -8.77 10.90 -9.73
C GLY A 33 -9.99 10.30 -10.42
N ILE A 34 -9.75 9.45 -11.42
CA ILE A 34 -10.79 8.77 -12.21
C ILE A 34 -10.77 7.29 -11.85
N PHE A 35 -11.88 6.76 -11.34
CA PHE A 35 -12.06 5.33 -11.08
C PHE A 35 -12.25 4.56 -12.39
N THR A 36 -11.42 3.54 -12.60
CA THR A 36 -11.37 2.75 -13.85
C THR A 36 -11.94 1.34 -13.70
N GLY A 37 -12.51 1.00 -12.53
CA GLY A 37 -12.95 -0.36 -12.21
C GLY A 37 -11.85 -1.27 -11.64
N MET A 38 -10.59 -0.82 -11.60
CA MET A 38 -9.50 -1.57 -10.94
C MET A 38 -8.56 -0.67 -10.12
N SER A 39 -8.42 0.59 -10.52
CA SER A 39 -7.58 1.60 -9.89
C SER A 39 -8.28 2.96 -9.94
N VAL A 40 -7.70 3.94 -9.26
CA VAL A 40 -8.01 5.35 -9.48
C VAL A 40 -6.81 6.01 -10.14
N GLU A 41 -7.01 6.54 -11.33
CA GLU A 41 -5.96 7.17 -12.14
C GLU A 41 -5.92 8.68 -11.91
N VAL A 42 -4.75 9.21 -11.56
CA VAL A 42 -4.49 10.64 -11.45
C VAL A 42 -3.64 11.08 -12.63
N CYS A 43 -4.20 11.95 -13.48
CA CYS A 43 -3.58 12.36 -14.75
C CYS A 43 -2.83 13.70 -14.65
N LYS A 44 -3.24 14.58 -13.73
CA LYS A 44 -2.67 15.93 -13.61
C LYS A 44 -1.29 15.86 -12.95
N HIS A 45 -0.27 16.36 -13.66
CA HIS A 45 1.12 16.30 -13.22
C HIS A 45 1.39 16.90 -11.83
N SER A 46 0.77 18.04 -11.50
CA SER A 46 0.89 18.66 -10.17
C SER A 46 0.42 17.73 -9.06
N ASP A 47 -0.67 17.00 -9.33
CA ASP A 47 -1.34 16.15 -8.35
C ASP A 47 -0.53 14.87 -8.15
N ILE A 48 0.03 14.32 -9.24
CA ILE A 48 0.99 13.20 -9.20
C ILE A 48 2.18 13.56 -8.32
N ILE A 49 2.79 14.73 -8.53
CA ILE A 49 3.93 15.18 -7.73
C ILE A 49 3.52 15.24 -6.26
N LYS A 50 2.39 15.88 -5.93
CA LYS A 50 1.93 16.03 -4.54
C LYS A 50 1.69 14.70 -3.85
N LEU A 51 0.98 13.77 -4.50
CA LEU A 51 0.71 12.44 -3.95
C LEU A 51 2.00 11.63 -3.78
N TYR A 52 2.93 11.73 -4.72
CA TYR A 52 4.16 10.96 -4.65
C TYR A 52 5.16 11.53 -3.64
N THR A 53 5.29 12.86 -3.53
CA THR A 53 6.19 13.50 -2.53
C THR A 53 5.66 13.35 -1.11
N ASN A 54 4.34 13.35 -0.92
CA ASN A 54 3.71 13.33 0.39
C ASN A 54 3.12 11.96 0.72
N GLY A 55 3.97 10.92 0.77
CA GLY A 55 3.58 9.58 1.22
C GLY A 55 3.71 8.48 0.17
N ASN A 56 4.36 8.78 -0.97
CA ASN A 56 4.66 7.83 -2.04
C ASN A 56 3.43 7.07 -2.54
N TYR A 57 2.28 7.75 -2.62
CA TYR A 57 1.03 7.16 -3.08
C TYR A 57 1.10 6.78 -4.56
N GLY A 58 0.42 5.69 -4.93
CA GLY A 58 0.27 5.25 -6.30
C GLY A 58 1.53 4.71 -6.97
N LYS A 59 1.39 4.35 -8.24
CA LYS A 59 2.46 3.85 -9.09
C LYS A 59 2.29 4.42 -10.48
N GLY A 60 3.38 4.91 -11.07
CA GLY A 60 3.32 5.41 -12.45
C GLY A 60 2.99 4.28 -13.42
N THR A 61 2.07 4.52 -14.36
CA THR A 61 1.60 3.50 -15.33
C THR A 61 2.69 3.03 -16.29
N LYS A 62 3.73 3.85 -16.50
CA LYS A 62 4.86 3.58 -17.39
C LYS A 62 6.17 3.33 -16.64
N SER A 63 6.11 3.20 -15.31
CA SER A 63 7.30 3.04 -14.46
C SER A 63 7.15 1.94 -13.43
N ARG A 64 8.28 1.29 -13.12
CA ARG A 64 8.30 0.15 -12.18
C ARG A 64 8.21 0.56 -10.70
N SER A 65 8.44 1.83 -10.35
CA SER A 65 8.54 2.27 -8.95
C SER A 65 8.27 3.75 -8.73
N THR A 66 9.03 4.61 -9.40
CA THR A 66 8.94 6.07 -9.30
C THR A 66 8.47 6.64 -10.62
N PRO A 67 7.37 7.43 -10.63
CA PRO A 67 6.89 8.11 -11.82
C PRO A 67 8.02 8.86 -12.52
N GLN A 68 7.99 8.88 -13.84
CA GLN A 68 8.94 9.55 -14.72
C GLN A 68 9.02 11.04 -14.39
N ILE A 69 7.89 11.69 -14.08
CA ILE A 69 7.88 13.11 -13.67
C ILE A 69 8.75 13.40 -12.45
N MET A 70 8.93 12.42 -11.55
CA MET A 70 9.77 12.57 -10.35
C MET A 70 11.28 12.40 -10.64
N ARG A 71 11.67 12.04 -11.86
CA ARG A 71 13.07 11.77 -12.24
C ARG A 71 13.79 12.96 -12.88
N GLY A 72 13.11 14.10 -13.05
CA GLY A 72 13.75 15.34 -13.48
C GLY A 72 14.24 15.36 -14.94
N GLN A 73 13.74 14.47 -15.81
CA GLN A 73 13.91 14.70 -17.24
C GLN A 73 13.07 15.93 -17.61
N ARG A 74 13.70 16.89 -18.30
CA ARG A 74 13.03 18.00 -18.96
C ARG A 74 11.83 17.41 -19.69
N VAL A 75 10.63 17.73 -19.23
CA VAL A 75 9.44 17.64 -20.05
C VAL A 75 9.69 18.66 -21.15
N THR A 76 10.37 18.24 -22.23
CA THR A 76 9.99 18.78 -23.52
C THR A 76 8.50 18.56 -23.58
N SER A 77 7.76 19.62 -23.90
CA SER A 77 6.35 19.57 -24.23
C SER A 77 6.20 18.58 -25.39
N ASP A 78 6.24 17.29 -25.11
CA ASP A 78 5.91 16.24 -26.04
C ASP A 78 4.40 16.35 -26.13
N LEU A 79 3.97 17.19 -27.08
CA LEU A 79 2.62 17.36 -27.60
C LEU A 79 2.05 16.05 -28.18
N ASN A 80 2.69 14.91 -27.92
CA ASN A 80 2.36 13.59 -28.42
C ASN A 80 2.18 12.59 -27.27
N GLY A 81 1.01 12.61 -26.64
CA GLY A 81 0.29 11.42 -26.12
C GLY A 81 0.97 10.50 -25.09
N ASN A 82 2.18 10.79 -24.64
CA ASN A 82 2.97 9.85 -23.84
C ASN A 82 3.02 10.19 -22.34
N GLN A 83 2.02 10.94 -21.86
CA GLN A 83 1.89 11.30 -20.45
C GLN A 83 1.75 10.04 -19.56
N GLU A 84 2.47 10.00 -18.44
CA GLU A 84 2.35 8.94 -17.45
C GLU A 84 1.30 9.34 -16.42
N ASN A 85 0.36 8.43 -16.13
CA ASN A 85 -0.62 8.60 -15.07
C ASN A 85 -0.12 7.94 -13.79
N LEU A 86 -0.63 8.39 -12.66
CA LEU A 86 -0.42 7.73 -11.37
C LEU A 86 -1.62 6.87 -11.03
N ALA A 87 -1.43 5.55 -11.03
CA ALA A 87 -2.42 4.57 -10.63
C ALA A 87 -2.39 4.40 -9.10
N LEU A 88 -3.46 4.78 -8.41
CA LEU A 88 -3.67 4.52 -6.99
C LEU A 88 -4.33 3.15 -6.80
N SER A 89 -3.91 2.40 -5.78
CA SER A 89 -4.68 1.24 -5.34
C SER A 89 -6.03 1.68 -4.77
N LEU A 90 -6.99 0.75 -4.72
CA LEU A 90 -8.32 1.04 -4.18
C LEU A 90 -8.23 1.50 -2.71
N GLU A 91 -7.36 0.88 -1.90
CA GLU A 91 -7.13 1.27 -0.51
C GLU A 91 -6.47 2.65 -0.41
N GLU A 92 -5.47 2.95 -1.25
CA GLU A 92 -4.83 4.26 -1.33
C GLU A 92 -5.87 5.34 -1.67
N ALA A 93 -6.67 5.13 -2.72
CA ALA A 93 -7.65 6.08 -3.21
C ALA A 93 -8.79 6.32 -2.21
N PHE A 94 -9.35 5.26 -1.65
CA PHE A 94 -10.42 5.34 -0.64
C PHE A 94 -9.94 6.12 0.59
N PHE A 95 -8.72 5.82 1.07
CA PHE A 95 -8.12 6.54 2.19
C PHE A 95 -7.92 8.03 1.91
N LEU A 96 -7.35 8.36 0.75
CA LEU A 96 -7.11 9.75 0.34
C LEU A 96 -8.43 10.53 0.18
N SER A 97 -9.46 9.89 -0.36
CA SER A 97 -10.73 10.55 -0.67
C SER A 97 -11.63 10.74 0.54
N TYR A 98 -11.85 9.69 1.33
CA TYR A 98 -12.91 9.71 2.36
C TYR A 98 -12.40 9.93 3.78
N TYR A 99 -11.18 9.48 4.09
CA TYR A 99 -10.58 9.71 5.42
C TYR A 99 -9.76 11.00 5.45
N LEU A 100 -8.95 11.27 4.42
CA LEU A 100 -8.13 12.49 4.37
C LEU A 100 -8.81 13.65 3.64
N LYS A 101 -9.83 13.40 2.82
CA LYS A 101 -10.56 14.43 2.07
C LYS A 101 -9.67 15.29 1.18
N VAL A 102 -8.65 14.69 0.57
CA VAL A 102 -7.69 15.37 -0.32
C VAL A 102 -7.86 15.02 -1.80
N LEU A 103 -8.63 13.97 -2.11
CA LEU A 103 -8.81 13.43 -3.45
C LEU A 103 -10.30 13.34 -3.78
N ARG A 104 -10.73 14.00 -4.85
CA ARG A 104 -12.03 13.78 -5.49
C ARG A 104 -11.94 12.62 -6.46
N ILE A 105 -12.81 11.63 -6.28
CA ILE A 105 -12.94 10.49 -7.17
C ILE A 105 -14.16 10.69 -8.05
N THR A 106 -13.98 10.56 -9.36
CA THR A 106 -15.09 10.48 -10.32
C THR A 106 -15.13 9.13 -11.01
N ASN A 107 -16.30 8.71 -11.48
CA ASN A 107 -16.40 7.60 -12.41
C ASN A 107 -15.90 8.01 -13.82
N ILE A 108 -15.94 7.08 -14.76
CA ILE A 108 -15.57 7.30 -16.17
C ILE A 108 -16.46 8.32 -16.89
N HIS A 109 -17.65 8.60 -16.36
CA HIS A 109 -18.59 9.60 -16.88
C HIS A 109 -18.35 11.00 -16.28
N GLY A 110 -17.38 11.15 -15.38
CA GLY A 110 -17.05 12.43 -14.72
C GLY A 110 -17.92 12.74 -13.50
N GLU A 111 -18.81 11.83 -13.11
CA GLU A 111 -19.70 11.99 -11.95
C GLU A 111 -18.93 11.67 -10.66
N LYS A 112 -19.11 12.49 -9.63
CA LYS A 112 -18.46 12.30 -8.33
C LYS A 112 -18.96 11.01 -7.68
N MET A 113 -18.03 10.19 -7.19
CA MET A 113 -18.35 8.98 -6.44
C MET A 113 -18.40 9.26 -4.94
N GLU A 114 -19.56 9.03 -4.34
CA GLU A 114 -19.73 9.08 -2.89
C GLU A 114 -19.15 7.81 -2.24
N TRP A 115 -18.78 7.90 -0.96
CA TRP A 115 -18.01 6.86 -0.27
C TRP A 115 -18.68 5.49 -0.30
N LEU A 116 -20.01 5.45 -0.16
CA LEU A 116 -20.77 4.21 -0.14
C LEU A 116 -20.77 3.53 -1.52
N GLN A 117 -20.87 4.34 -2.60
CA GLN A 117 -20.76 3.85 -3.97
C GLN A 117 -19.36 3.29 -4.22
N MET A 118 -18.31 4.03 -3.85
CA MET A 118 -16.93 3.55 -4.01
C MET A 118 -16.66 2.29 -3.17
N MET A 119 -17.23 2.18 -1.97
CA MET A 119 -17.11 0.99 -1.12
C MET A 119 -17.71 -0.23 -1.81
N HIS A 120 -18.91 -0.09 -2.38
CA HIS A 120 -19.58 -1.15 -3.13
C HIS A 120 -18.74 -1.63 -4.34
N GLU A 121 -18.20 -0.70 -5.12
CA GLU A 121 -17.32 -1.03 -6.25
C GLU A 121 -16.06 -1.77 -5.79
N CYS A 122 -15.44 -1.32 -4.70
CA CYS A 122 -14.25 -1.95 -4.15
C CYS A 122 -14.53 -3.37 -3.61
N GLU A 123 -15.67 -3.58 -2.94
CA GLU A 123 -16.09 -4.89 -2.44
C GLU A 123 -16.48 -5.86 -3.57
N ALA A 124 -16.99 -5.34 -4.69
CA ALA A 124 -17.26 -6.13 -5.89
C ALA A 124 -15.95 -6.66 -6.51
N ILE A 125 -14.89 -5.85 -6.53
CA ILE A 125 -13.55 -6.23 -7.04
C ILE A 125 -12.84 -7.15 -6.04
N ASN A 126 -12.92 -6.85 -4.75
CA ASN A 126 -12.30 -7.60 -3.68
C ASN A 126 -13.27 -7.76 -2.51
N ARG A 127 -13.84 -8.96 -2.34
CA ARG A 127 -14.77 -9.26 -1.24
C ARG A 127 -14.19 -9.00 0.16
N LYS A 128 -12.86 -9.02 0.29
CA LYS A 128 -12.12 -8.71 1.53
C LYS A 128 -11.66 -7.25 1.61
N PHE A 129 -12.24 -6.34 0.82
CA PHE A 129 -11.77 -4.96 0.74
C PHE A 129 -11.81 -4.23 2.10
N SER A 130 -12.88 -4.40 2.89
CA SER A 130 -12.97 -3.79 4.24
C SER A 130 -11.81 -4.19 5.15
N CYS A 131 -11.41 -5.46 5.13
CA CYS A 131 -10.20 -5.93 5.81
C CYS A 131 -8.94 -5.24 5.26
N HIS A 132 -8.78 -5.22 3.94
CA HIS A 132 -7.59 -4.64 3.30
C HIS A 132 -7.45 -3.15 3.61
N LEU A 133 -8.57 -2.42 3.58
CA LEU A 133 -8.65 -1.01 3.94
C LEU A 133 -8.29 -0.79 5.42
N ALA A 134 -8.81 -1.63 6.33
CA ALA A 134 -8.48 -1.54 7.76
C ALA A 134 -6.97 -1.78 8.02
N ALA A 135 -6.38 -2.81 7.40
CA ALA A 135 -4.94 -3.04 7.45
C ALA A 135 -4.15 -1.86 6.88
N TYR A 136 -4.59 -1.30 5.74
CA TYR A 136 -3.95 -0.15 5.13
C TYR A 136 -3.95 1.06 6.07
N ILE A 137 -5.10 1.42 6.64
CA ILE A 137 -5.26 2.53 7.59
C ILE A 137 -4.40 2.29 8.84
N TYR A 138 -4.39 1.07 9.36
CA TYR A 138 -3.60 0.69 10.51
C TYR A 138 -2.09 0.81 10.27
N LEU A 139 -1.61 0.41 9.09
CA LEU A 139 -0.21 0.60 8.72
C LEU A 139 0.14 2.08 8.55
N LYS A 140 -0.77 2.86 7.95
CA LYS A 140 -0.63 4.32 7.80
C LYS A 140 -0.61 5.04 9.15
N SER A 141 -1.43 4.64 10.12
CA SER A 141 -1.43 5.24 11.47
C SER A 141 -0.12 4.97 12.23
N LYS A 142 0.57 3.88 11.91
CA LYS A 142 1.94 3.58 12.38
C LYS A 142 3.05 4.29 11.60
N GLY A 143 2.70 5.14 10.64
CA GLY A 143 3.66 5.91 9.84
C GLY A 143 4.38 5.12 8.75
N TRP A 144 3.90 3.93 8.39
CA TRP A 144 4.49 3.16 7.29
C TRP A 144 4.11 3.75 5.93
N ILE A 145 5.06 3.70 4.99
CA ILE A 145 4.78 3.82 3.57
C ILE A 145 4.35 2.46 3.05
N VAL A 146 3.10 2.36 2.58
CA VAL A 146 2.48 1.11 2.13
C VAL A 146 2.44 1.09 0.60
N LYS A 147 2.99 0.05 -0.03
CA LYS A 147 2.91 -0.17 -1.48
C LYS A 147 2.33 -1.56 -1.78
N SER A 148 1.91 -1.80 -3.01
CA SER A 148 1.47 -3.13 -3.47
C SER A 148 2.52 -4.21 -3.21
N GLY A 149 2.08 -5.34 -2.66
CA GLY A 149 2.89 -6.52 -2.40
C GLY A 149 2.89 -7.58 -3.50
N LEU A 150 2.16 -7.35 -4.60
CA LEU A 150 1.89 -8.33 -5.65
C LEU A 150 3.16 -9.04 -6.16
N LYS A 151 4.26 -8.29 -6.33
CA LYS A 151 5.56 -8.84 -6.80
C LYS A 151 6.15 -9.91 -5.86
N PHE A 152 5.78 -9.91 -4.59
CA PHE A 152 6.28 -10.83 -3.58
C PHE A 152 5.17 -11.76 -3.04
N GLY A 153 4.05 -11.87 -3.76
CA GLY A 153 2.92 -12.70 -3.36
C GLY A 153 2.23 -12.24 -2.07
N SER A 154 2.45 -10.99 -1.64
CA SER A 154 1.88 -10.42 -0.43
C SER A 154 0.83 -9.36 -0.73
N ASN A 155 -0.02 -9.00 0.23
CA ASN A 155 -1.00 -7.92 0.05
C ASN A 155 -0.27 -6.58 -0.09
N PHE A 156 0.62 -6.27 0.86
CA PHE A 156 1.39 -5.03 0.87
C PHE A 156 2.89 -5.27 1.07
N LEU A 157 3.67 -4.23 0.78
CA LEU A 157 5.02 -4.00 1.26
C LEU A 157 5.03 -2.73 2.08
N ILE A 158 5.71 -2.76 3.22
CA ILE A 158 5.87 -1.57 4.06
C ILE A 158 7.32 -1.11 4.15
N TYR A 159 7.50 0.20 4.10
CA TYR A 159 8.80 0.86 4.09
C TYR A 159 8.83 1.98 5.12
N ARG A 160 9.98 2.18 5.77
CA ARG A 160 10.17 3.27 6.73
C ARG A 160 10.02 4.66 6.10
N LYS A 161 10.58 4.86 4.90
CA LYS A 161 10.51 6.14 4.15
C LYS A 161 10.08 5.97 2.69
N GLY A 162 10.08 4.73 2.19
CA GLY A 162 9.68 4.42 0.82
C GLY A 162 10.76 3.68 0.01
N PRO A 163 10.38 3.14 -1.16
CA PRO A 163 11.20 2.22 -1.96
C PRO A 163 12.48 2.82 -2.55
N ARG A 164 12.60 4.15 -2.61
CA ARG A 164 13.84 4.82 -3.03
C ARG A 164 14.91 4.82 -1.94
N PHE A 165 14.51 4.86 -0.68
CA PHE A 165 15.41 5.06 0.46
C PHE A 165 15.74 3.77 1.20
N TYR A 166 14.76 2.88 1.32
CA TYR A 166 14.89 1.64 2.09
C TYR A 166 14.44 0.44 1.26
N HIS A 167 14.97 -0.72 1.59
CA HIS A 167 14.32 -1.99 1.26
C HIS A 167 13.00 -2.09 2.04
N ALA A 168 12.04 -2.88 1.54
CA ALA A 168 10.82 -3.12 2.29
C ALA A 168 11.18 -3.82 3.61
N SER A 169 10.63 -3.32 4.71
CA SER A 169 10.83 -3.93 6.02
C SER A 169 10.07 -5.25 6.12
N PHE A 170 8.83 -5.29 5.58
CA PHE A 170 8.00 -6.50 5.56
C PHE A 170 7.27 -6.68 4.24
N ALA A 171 7.07 -7.95 3.91
CA ALA A 171 5.94 -8.41 3.11
C ALA A 171 4.75 -8.61 4.05
N VAL A 172 3.66 -7.88 3.83
CA VAL A 172 2.47 -7.92 4.69
C VAL A 172 1.43 -8.85 4.10
N LEU A 173 0.93 -9.76 4.93
CA LEU A 173 -0.17 -10.66 4.64
C LEU A 173 -1.36 -10.30 5.49
N ILE A 174 -2.55 -10.35 4.89
CA ILE A 174 -3.80 -10.03 5.55
C ILE A 174 -4.64 -11.29 5.60
N SER A 175 -4.97 -11.73 6.82
CA SER A 175 -5.93 -12.80 7.08
C SER A 175 -7.19 -12.20 7.68
N CYS A 176 -8.36 -12.48 7.09
CA CYS A 176 -9.65 -12.11 7.67
C CYS A 176 -10.21 -13.33 8.39
N LYS A 177 -10.26 -13.30 9.72
CA LYS A 177 -10.89 -14.36 10.51
C LYS A 177 -12.40 -14.33 10.30
N ASN A 178 -13.03 -15.52 10.36
CA ASN A 178 -14.46 -15.78 10.13
C ASN A 178 -14.91 -15.86 8.65
N GLU A 179 -14.00 -16.17 7.72
CA GLU A 179 -14.36 -16.57 6.35
C GLU A 179 -13.87 -18.00 6.07
N ASP A 180 -14.69 -18.81 5.35
CA ASP A 180 -14.58 -20.28 5.20
C ASP A 180 -13.30 -20.82 4.50
N TYR A 181 -12.28 -20.00 4.28
CA TYR A 181 -11.11 -20.32 3.45
C TYR A 181 -9.79 -20.49 4.21
N ALA A 182 -9.83 -20.84 5.50
CA ALA A 182 -8.64 -21.03 6.34
C ALA A 182 -7.61 -22.04 5.77
N HIS A 183 -8.05 -23.03 5.01
CA HIS A 183 -7.20 -24.06 4.41
C HIS A 183 -6.30 -23.55 3.26
N LEU A 184 -6.67 -22.43 2.62
CA LEU A 184 -5.87 -21.79 1.57
C LEU A 184 -4.68 -21.01 2.16
N GLU A 185 -4.80 -20.54 3.41
CA GLU A 185 -3.78 -19.73 4.08
C GLU A 185 -2.53 -20.55 4.43
N VAL A 186 -2.68 -21.78 4.95
CA VAL A 186 -1.55 -22.63 5.39
C VAL A 186 -0.69 -23.12 4.21
N LYS A 187 -1.29 -23.47 3.07
CA LYS A 187 -0.54 -23.88 1.86
C LYS A 187 0.24 -22.70 1.25
N ASN A 188 -0.28 -21.49 1.38
CA ASN A 188 0.41 -20.28 0.93
C ASN A 188 1.62 -19.94 1.82
N MET A 189 1.63 -20.32 3.10
CA MET A 189 2.72 -19.97 4.03
C MET A 189 4.09 -20.50 3.61
N LYS A 190 4.19 -21.72 3.09
CA LYS A 190 5.49 -22.29 2.63
C LYS A 190 6.02 -21.57 1.38
N GLY A 191 5.14 -21.28 0.43
CA GLY A 191 5.50 -20.49 -0.76
C GLY A 191 5.92 -19.08 -0.41
N LEU A 192 5.21 -18.47 0.55
CA LEU A 192 5.54 -17.15 1.07
C LEU A 192 6.86 -17.12 1.82
N GLN A 193 7.16 -18.13 2.65
CA GLN A 193 8.47 -18.25 3.29
C GLN A 193 9.59 -18.34 2.26
N ARG A 194 9.40 -19.11 1.18
CA ARG A 194 10.38 -19.18 0.08
C ARG A 194 10.60 -17.82 -0.60
N ILE A 195 9.53 -17.07 -0.88
CA ILE A 195 9.63 -15.75 -1.52
C ILE A 195 10.25 -14.73 -0.55
N ALA A 196 9.92 -14.81 0.74
CA ALA A 196 10.48 -13.98 1.78
C ALA A 196 11.99 -14.22 1.94
N GLU A 197 12.41 -15.49 1.95
CA GLU A 197 13.83 -15.90 1.98
C GLU A 197 14.58 -15.40 0.74
N ALA A 198 14.08 -15.70 -0.45
CA ALA A 198 14.72 -15.30 -1.71
C ALA A 198 14.81 -13.78 -1.90
N SER A 199 13.91 -13.03 -1.27
CA SER A 199 13.83 -11.57 -1.41
C SER A 199 14.29 -10.80 -0.17
N ASP A 200 14.90 -11.50 0.78
CA ASP A 200 15.52 -10.96 1.99
C ASP A 200 14.53 -10.14 2.85
N LYS A 201 13.27 -10.59 2.94
CA LYS A 201 12.20 -9.92 3.70
C LYS A 201 11.68 -10.80 4.84
N ASP A 202 11.24 -10.16 5.90
CA ASP A 202 10.41 -10.80 6.93
C ASP A 202 8.94 -10.66 6.56
N ILE A 203 8.10 -11.56 7.07
CA ILE A 203 6.65 -11.53 6.85
C ILE A 203 5.97 -10.91 8.08
N LEU A 204 5.07 -9.96 7.83
CA LEU A 204 4.15 -9.43 8.83
C LEU A 204 2.74 -9.94 8.50
N LEU A 205 2.20 -10.81 9.35
CA LEU A 205 0.82 -11.26 9.28
C LEU A 205 -0.06 -10.31 10.09
N LEU A 206 -1.05 -9.73 9.44
CA LEU A 206 -2.13 -8.96 10.04
C LEU A 206 -3.39 -9.82 10.04
N GLU A 207 -3.80 -10.27 11.22
CA GLU A 207 -5.05 -11.01 11.39
C GLU A 207 -6.14 -10.02 11.79
N ILE A 208 -7.16 -9.90 10.96
CA ILE A 208 -8.27 -8.99 11.14
C ILE A 208 -9.46 -9.77 11.65
N ASN A 209 -9.91 -9.44 12.86
CA ASN A 209 -11.10 -10.02 13.45
C ASN A 209 -12.31 -9.19 13.01
N LYS A 210 -13.11 -9.77 12.13
CA LYS A 210 -14.34 -9.17 11.62
C LYS A 210 -15.53 -9.67 12.45
N PRO A 211 -16.35 -8.78 13.06
CA PRO A 211 -17.57 -9.19 13.73
C PRO A 211 -18.52 -9.95 12.77
N PRO A 212 -19.34 -10.89 13.28
CA PRO A 212 -20.35 -11.56 12.46
C PRO A 212 -21.27 -10.54 11.79
N ASN A 213 -21.61 -10.76 10.52
CA ASN A 213 -22.46 -9.86 9.72
C ASN A 213 -21.97 -8.40 9.63
N PHE A 214 -20.67 -8.17 9.77
CA PHE A 214 -20.11 -6.82 9.65
C PHE A 214 -20.37 -6.24 8.26
N LYS A 215 -21.01 -5.08 8.24
CA LYS A 215 -21.14 -4.16 7.10
C LYS A 215 -20.71 -2.78 7.54
N MET A 216 -20.04 -2.04 6.65
CA MET A 216 -19.77 -0.61 6.88
C MET A 216 -21.02 0.19 6.50
N CYS A 217 -21.67 0.76 7.51
CA CYS A 217 -22.77 1.70 7.36
C CYS A 217 -22.27 3.15 7.46
N THR A 218 -21.18 3.37 8.19
CA THR A 218 -20.43 4.63 8.22
C THR A 218 -18.93 4.40 8.05
N LEU A 219 -18.14 5.47 7.88
CA LEU A 219 -16.69 5.36 7.77
C LEU A 219 -16.02 4.96 9.09
N GLU A 220 -16.64 5.31 10.22
CA GLU A 220 -16.18 5.04 11.57
C GLU A 220 -16.32 3.55 11.93
N ASP A 221 -17.23 2.84 11.28
CA ASP A 221 -17.46 1.41 11.49
C ASP A 221 -16.21 0.57 11.25
N ILE A 222 -15.24 1.06 10.46
CA ILE A 222 -13.96 0.39 10.26
C ILE A 222 -13.20 0.16 11.57
N SER A 223 -13.42 1.01 12.58
CA SER A 223 -12.81 0.90 13.90
C SER A 223 -13.28 -0.33 14.70
N ARG A 224 -14.40 -0.95 14.31
CA ARG A 224 -14.89 -2.20 14.91
C ARG A 224 -14.09 -3.42 14.48
N LEU A 225 -13.25 -3.30 13.45
CA LEU A 225 -12.32 -4.35 13.03
C LEU A 225 -11.07 -4.29 13.92
N SER A 226 -10.79 -5.37 14.66
CA SER A 226 -9.58 -5.46 15.46
C SER A 226 -8.47 -6.17 14.70
N ILE A 227 -7.23 -5.74 14.90
CA ILE A 227 -6.07 -6.23 14.14
C ILE A 227 -5.03 -6.77 15.11
N SER A 228 -4.67 -8.04 14.93
CA SER A 228 -3.55 -8.68 15.61
C SER A 228 -2.35 -8.79 14.66
N GLU A 229 -1.15 -8.52 15.17
CA GLU A 229 0.09 -8.60 14.39
C GLU A 229 0.92 -9.81 14.81
N SER A 230 1.42 -10.55 13.82
CA SER A 230 2.38 -11.63 14.02
C SER A 230 3.52 -11.52 13.03
N VAL A 231 4.75 -11.69 13.53
CA VAL A 231 5.95 -11.58 12.71
C VAL A 231 6.50 -12.96 12.49
N ILE A 232 6.67 -13.32 11.22
CA ILE A 232 7.32 -14.56 10.82
C ILE A 232 8.67 -14.15 10.25
N LYS A 233 9.69 -14.25 11.12
CA LYS A 233 11.07 -14.00 10.73
C LYS A 233 11.52 -15.06 9.75
N ARG A 234 12.26 -14.64 8.74
CA ARG A 234 12.97 -15.59 7.87
C ARG A 234 13.94 -16.42 8.71
N PHE A 235 14.05 -17.71 8.39
CA PHE A 235 15.12 -18.52 8.92
C PHE A 235 16.38 -18.26 8.07
N ASN A 236 17.41 -17.63 8.65
CA ASN A 236 18.67 -17.42 7.93
C ASN A 236 19.57 -18.64 8.13
N TYR A 237 19.44 -19.63 7.24
CA TYR A 237 20.22 -20.86 7.31
C TYR A 237 21.73 -20.60 7.27
N ALA A 238 22.18 -19.63 6.45
CA ALA A 238 23.59 -19.28 6.34
C ALA A 238 24.16 -18.74 7.67
N ALA A 239 23.44 -17.83 8.33
CA ALA A 239 23.84 -17.33 9.66
C ALA A 239 23.78 -18.43 10.73
N PHE A 240 22.78 -19.31 10.68
CA PHE A 240 22.67 -20.43 11.62
C PHE A 240 23.84 -21.41 11.49
N VAL A 241 24.26 -21.73 10.25
CA VAL A 241 25.41 -22.61 9.99
C VAL A 241 26.74 -21.93 10.36
N GLN A 242 26.91 -20.65 10.03
CA GLN A 242 28.13 -19.90 10.36
C GLN A 242 28.32 -19.70 11.87
N ASN A 243 27.23 -19.62 12.63
CA ASN A 243 27.26 -19.49 14.09
C ASN A 243 27.34 -20.84 14.81
N LYS A 244 27.30 -21.96 14.08
CA LYS A 244 27.51 -23.29 14.65
C LYS A 244 29.03 -23.48 14.79
N THR A 245 29.59 -22.98 15.88
CA THR A 245 30.94 -23.39 16.28
C THR A 245 30.91 -24.91 16.42
N LEU A 246 31.76 -25.60 15.64
CA LEU A 246 31.93 -27.05 15.74
C LEU A 246 32.42 -27.35 17.16
N THR A 247 31.53 -27.84 18.02
CA THR A 247 31.88 -28.51 19.29
C THR A 247 32.31 -29.93 19.01
#